data_AF-B4VV15-F1
#
_entry.id   AF-B4VV15-F1
#
_cell.length_a   1.000
_cell.length_b   1.000
_cell.length_c   1.000
_cell.angle_alpha   90.00
_cell.angle_beta   90.00
_cell.angle_gamma   90.00
#
_symmetry.space_group_name_H-M   'P 1'
#
loop_
_entity.id
_entity.type
_entity.pdbx_description
1 polymer ?
#
loop_
_entity_poly.entity_id
_entity_poly.type
_entity_poly.pdbx_seq_one_letter_code
_entity_poly.pdbx_strand_id
1 'polypeptide(L)'
;MKKGFERWQLLALPKKLTLLGVGFLVSIGLIWMAFSGSTSANEGFVPADPIVSEHLLERVIEENYSQAGAKLERKSMLVQTVKSENKLFIFDLNNPNSCGRQGCLYVVYTADGKRVLSLYLKRSLLEDYPLFAVEKLAYGNDFPCLVVSQVEKKAVVSNRFCFSQGSFVPVNRQRQSRYNSN
;
A
#
# COMPACT_ATOMS: atom_id res chain seq x y z
N MET A 1 -76.87 32.73 44.50
CA MET A 1 -77.36 33.80 43.59
C MET A 1 -76.23 34.12 42.62
N LYS A 2 -76.34 33.65 41.38
CA LYS A 2 -76.71 34.44 40.18
C LYS A 2 -75.59 35.36 39.67
N LYS A 3 -75.11 34.99 38.46
CA LYS A 3 -74.82 35.83 37.28
C LYS A 3 -73.71 36.88 37.47
N GLY A 4 -72.67 36.94 36.66
CA GLY A 4 -72.63 36.76 35.21
C GLY A 4 -71.98 38.04 34.66
N PHE A 5 -70.73 37.95 34.23
CA PHE A 5 -69.92 39.09 33.78
C PHE A 5 -69.47 38.81 32.34
N GLU A 6 -70.27 39.28 31.38
CA GLU A 6 -69.79 39.62 30.03
C GLU A 6 -69.42 41.11 30.09
N ARG A 7 -68.52 41.71 29.31
CA ARG A 7 -68.21 41.61 27.88
C ARG A 7 -67.10 42.69 27.69
N TRP A 8 -66.03 42.54 26.93
CA TRP A 8 -65.96 42.89 25.51
C TRP A 8 -64.52 42.73 25.01
N GLN A 9 -64.42 42.36 23.74
CA GLN A 9 -63.22 42.07 22.97
C GLN A 9 -62.43 43.34 22.58
N LEU A 10 -61.10 43.25 22.57
CA LEU A 10 -60.26 43.99 21.63
C LEU A 10 -59.21 43.04 21.06
N LEU A 11 -59.36 42.77 19.76
CA LEU A 11 -58.49 41.97 18.91
C LEU A 11 -57.15 42.68 18.74
N ALA A 12 -56.06 42.06 19.19
CA ALA A 12 -54.70 42.41 18.81
C ALA A 12 -54.24 41.44 17.72
N LEU A 13 -53.97 41.96 16.51
CA LEU A 13 -53.37 41.22 15.39
C LEU A 13 -52.08 41.94 14.97
N PRO A 14 -50.92 41.27 14.99
CA PRO A 14 -49.65 41.91 14.67
C PRO A 14 -49.35 41.98 13.16
N LYS A 15 -48.87 43.16 12.77
CA LYS A 15 -47.84 43.50 11.77
C LYS A 15 -47.52 42.42 10.72
N LYS A 16 -48.06 42.59 9.52
CA LYS A 16 -47.45 42.07 8.28
C LYS A 16 -46.52 43.13 7.72
N LEU A 17 -45.21 42.85 7.72
CA LEU A 17 -44.27 43.47 6.80
C LEU A 17 -43.42 42.34 6.20
N THR A 18 -43.84 41.90 5.04
CA THR A 18 -43.21 40.90 4.19
C THR A 18 -41.88 41.45 3.68
N LEU A 19 -40.77 40.86 4.11
CA LEU A 19 -39.46 41.04 3.50
C LEU A 19 -39.02 39.69 2.94
N LEU A 20 -39.13 39.56 1.62
CA LEU A 20 -38.55 38.50 0.81
C LEU A 20 -37.03 38.54 0.97
N GLY A 21 -36.40 37.41 1.28
CA GLY A 21 -34.95 37.33 1.23
C GLY A 21 -34.36 36.07 1.87
N VAL A 22 -34.11 35.07 1.03
CA VAL A 22 -33.02 34.09 1.18
C VAL A 22 -33.08 33.22 2.43
N GLY A 23 -33.87 32.15 2.39
CA GLY A 23 -33.94 31.16 3.46
C GLY A 23 -34.18 29.75 2.92
N PHE A 24 -33.36 29.28 1.98
CA PHE A 24 -33.43 27.87 1.54
C PHE A 24 -32.12 27.33 0.96
N LEU A 25 -30.97 27.53 1.63
CA LEU A 25 -29.70 26.90 1.22
C LEU A 25 -28.74 26.66 2.40
N VAL A 26 -29.13 25.91 3.45
CA VAL A 26 -28.19 25.57 4.55
C VAL A 26 -28.26 24.09 4.96
N SER A 27 -28.62 23.16 4.07
CA SER A 27 -28.77 21.74 4.47
C SER A 27 -28.19 20.69 3.50
N ILE A 28 -27.21 21.06 2.66
CA ILE A 28 -26.41 20.09 1.89
C ILE A 28 -24.94 20.54 1.92
N GLY A 29 -24.22 20.22 2.99
CA GLY A 29 -22.84 20.70 3.15
C GLY A 29 -21.93 19.87 4.04
N LEU A 30 -22.23 18.58 4.27
CA LEU A 30 -21.40 17.72 5.13
C LEU A 30 -21.22 16.29 4.58
N ILE A 31 -20.92 16.12 3.29
CA ILE A 31 -20.47 14.81 2.77
C ILE A 31 -19.32 14.98 1.77
N TRP A 32 -18.17 15.49 2.23
CA TRP A 32 -16.92 15.33 1.48
C TRP A 32 -15.77 15.10 2.46
N MET A 33 -15.86 14.05 3.28
CA MET A 33 -14.62 13.39 3.72
C MET A 33 -14.13 12.56 2.53
N ALA A 34 -13.35 13.21 1.67
CA ALA A 34 -12.55 12.51 0.68
C ALA A 34 -11.65 11.53 1.44
N PHE A 35 -11.96 10.25 1.34
CA PHE A 35 -11.05 9.18 1.70
C PHE A 35 -9.87 9.29 0.73
N SER A 36 -8.84 10.04 1.12
CA SER A 36 -7.54 10.00 0.47
C SER A 36 -6.91 8.64 0.72
N GLY A 37 -7.32 7.67 -0.08
CA GLY A 37 -6.53 6.48 -0.34
C GLY A 37 -5.31 6.92 -1.14
N SER A 38 -4.24 7.35 -0.46
CA SER A 38 -2.93 7.47 -1.08
C SER A 38 -2.50 6.06 -1.49
N THR A 39 -2.71 5.71 -2.76
CA THR A 39 -2.01 4.60 -3.39
C THR A 39 -0.54 5.00 -3.45
N SER A 40 0.29 4.36 -2.62
CA SER A 40 1.75 4.52 -2.72
C SER A 40 2.17 4.06 -4.10
N ALA A 41 2.62 4.98 -4.95
CA ALA A 41 3.16 4.66 -6.26
C ALA A 41 4.37 3.75 -6.06
N ASN A 42 4.28 2.52 -6.58
CA ASN A 42 5.37 1.57 -6.55
C ASN A 42 6.34 1.95 -7.67
N GLU A 43 7.51 2.49 -7.33
CA GLU A 43 8.55 2.76 -8.32
C GLU A 43 9.13 1.43 -8.79
N GLY A 44 9.34 1.26 -10.10
CA GLY A 44 9.91 0.04 -10.66
C GLY A 44 11.33 -0.24 -10.14
N PHE A 45 11.86 -1.41 -10.49
CA PHE A 45 13.26 -1.74 -10.18
C PHE A 45 14.23 -0.82 -10.92
N VAL A 46 15.11 -0.15 -10.18
CA VAL A 46 16.16 0.76 -10.70
C VAL A 46 17.53 0.32 -10.19
N PRO A 47 18.65 0.77 -10.78
CA PRO A 47 19.98 0.46 -10.25
C PRO A 47 20.11 0.83 -8.76
N ALA A 48 20.70 -0.07 -7.96
CA ALA A 48 20.76 0.08 -6.50
C ALA A 48 21.78 1.13 -6.03
N ASP A 49 22.91 1.24 -6.73
CA ASP A 49 24.06 2.10 -6.39
C ASP A 49 23.69 3.58 -6.08
N PRO A 50 22.86 4.28 -6.88
CA PRO A 50 22.48 5.66 -6.57
C PRO A 50 21.40 5.82 -5.49
N ILE A 51 20.74 4.75 -5.06
CA ILE A 51 19.55 4.81 -4.20
C ILE A 51 19.85 4.36 -2.76
N VAL A 52 20.72 3.37 -2.63
CA VAL A 52 21.00 2.66 -1.38
C VAL A 52 22.32 3.13 -0.80
N SER A 53 22.45 3.19 0.53
CA SER A 53 23.73 3.49 1.16
C SER A 53 24.78 2.42 0.84
N GLU A 54 26.04 2.85 0.73
CA GLU A 54 27.15 1.94 0.42
C GLU A 54 27.24 0.78 1.42
N HIS A 55 27.13 1.06 2.71
CA HIS A 55 27.17 0.05 3.77
C HIS A 55 26.05 -1.01 3.63
N LEU A 56 24.82 -0.61 3.25
CA LEU A 56 23.75 -1.58 3.04
C LEU A 56 24.02 -2.43 1.79
N LEU A 57 24.53 -1.81 0.73
CA LEU A 57 24.84 -2.51 -0.51
C LEU A 57 25.98 -3.53 -0.33
N GLU A 58 27.02 -3.19 0.43
CA GLU A 58 28.09 -4.11 0.81
C GLU A 58 27.54 -5.30 1.59
N ARG A 59 26.69 -5.06 2.60
CA ARG A 59 26.05 -6.12 3.37
C ARG A 59 25.23 -7.06 2.48
N VAL A 60 24.44 -6.51 1.56
CA VAL A 60 23.62 -7.32 0.64
C VAL A 60 24.53 -8.20 -0.24
N ILE A 61 25.67 -7.67 -0.69
CA ILE A 61 26.64 -8.44 -1.48
C ILE A 61 27.27 -9.56 -0.64
N GLU A 62 27.78 -9.24 0.54
CA GLU A 62 28.45 -10.20 1.44
C GLU A 62 27.54 -11.35 1.84
N GLU A 63 26.29 -11.04 2.23
CA GLU A 63 25.35 -12.03 2.74
C GLU A 63 24.77 -12.96 1.66
N ASN A 64 24.76 -12.52 0.39
CA ASN A 64 24.04 -13.25 -0.67
C ASN A 64 24.95 -13.78 -1.79
N TYR A 65 26.22 -13.39 -1.87
CA TYR A 65 27.11 -13.75 -2.98
C TYR A 65 28.51 -14.24 -2.61
N SER A 66 28.83 -14.39 -1.32
CA SER A 66 30.16 -14.78 -0.85
C SER A 66 30.61 -16.20 -1.22
N GLN A 67 29.76 -17.05 -1.81
CA GLN A 67 30.06 -18.50 -1.95
C GLN A 67 30.34 -19.03 -3.37
N ALA A 68 30.34 -18.23 -4.43
CA ALA A 68 30.32 -18.79 -5.79
C ALA A 68 31.37 -18.27 -6.78
N GLY A 69 32.42 -17.56 -6.35
CA GLY A 69 33.42 -16.99 -7.27
C GLY A 69 32.85 -15.99 -8.31
N ALA A 70 31.54 -15.73 -8.24
CA ALA A 70 30.83 -14.76 -9.04
C ALA A 70 30.96 -13.40 -8.35
N LYS A 71 31.89 -12.58 -8.85
CA LYS A 71 31.94 -11.17 -8.50
C LYS A 71 30.63 -10.55 -9.02
N LEU A 72 29.68 -10.23 -8.15
CA LEU A 72 28.59 -9.39 -8.62
C LEU A 72 29.14 -8.00 -8.87
N GLU A 73 28.91 -7.52 -10.08
CA GLU A 73 29.10 -6.11 -10.32
C GLU A 73 27.99 -5.38 -9.57
N ARG A 74 28.36 -4.52 -8.62
CA ARG A 74 27.46 -3.63 -7.89
C ARG A 74 26.43 -2.94 -8.82
N LYS A 75 26.83 -2.72 -10.07
CA LYS A 75 26.04 -2.15 -11.17
C LYS A 75 24.89 -3.02 -11.69
N SER A 76 24.90 -4.33 -11.48
CA SER A 76 23.85 -5.24 -11.94
C SER A 76 22.72 -5.43 -10.93
N MET A 77 22.89 -4.94 -9.70
CA MET A 77 21.85 -5.04 -8.67
C MET A 77 20.77 -3.99 -8.91
N LEU A 78 19.53 -4.45 -9.00
CA LEU A 78 18.38 -3.56 -9.05
C LEU A 78 17.69 -3.53 -7.69
N VAL A 79 17.07 -2.41 -7.36
CA VAL A 79 16.33 -2.19 -6.14
C VAL A 79 14.99 -1.55 -6.45
N GLN A 80 13.98 -1.94 -5.71
CA GLN A 80 12.70 -1.25 -5.60
C GLN A 80 12.58 -0.72 -4.18
N THR A 81 12.27 0.58 -4.05
CA THR A 81 12.11 1.22 -2.74
C THR A 81 10.64 1.23 -2.36
N VAL A 82 10.33 0.69 -1.19
CA VAL A 82 8.99 0.82 -0.60
C VAL A 82 8.97 2.07 0.28
N LYS A 83 8.21 3.07 -0.15
CA LYS A 83 8.03 4.32 0.59
C LYS A 83 7.03 4.10 1.73
N SER A 84 7.55 4.04 2.95
CA SER A 84 6.80 4.11 4.22
C SER A 84 7.58 4.97 5.21
N GLU A 85 7.03 5.22 6.40
CA GLU A 85 7.74 5.92 7.49
C GLU A 85 9.12 5.32 7.74
N ASN A 86 9.19 3.98 7.68
CA ASN A 86 10.42 3.21 7.65
C ASN A 86 10.66 2.69 6.21
N LYS A 87 11.80 3.00 5.60
CA LYS A 87 12.11 2.57 4.22
C LYS A 87 12.43 1.08 4.15
N LEU A 88 11.93 0.40 3.13
CA LEU A 88 12.38 -0.94 2.74
C LEU A 88 12.98 -0.92 1.34
N PHE A 89 13.94 -1.79 1.13
CA PHE A 89 14.61 -2.02 -0.14
C PHE A 89 14.42 -3.46 -0.56
N ILE A 90 13.75 -3.66 -1.69
CA ILE A 90 13.59 -4.98 -2.33
C ILE A 90 14.66 -5.10 -3.40
N PHE A 91 15.66 -5.95 -3.19
CA PHE A 91 16.73 -6.18 -4.15
C PHE A 91 16.37 -7.31 -5.09
N ASP A 92 16.52 -7.05 -6.39
CA ASP A 92 16.55 -8.06 -7.43
C ASP A 92 17.99 -8.55 -7.58
N LEU A 93 18.23 -9.78 -7.12
CA LEU A 93 19.52 -10.43 -7.14
C LEU A 93 19.71 -11.33 -8.37
N ASN A 94 18.92 -11.10 -9.42
CA ASN A 94 18.97 -11.80 -10.71
C ASN A 94 20.28 -11.54 -11.45
N ASN A 95 21.29 -12.32 -11.08
CA ASN A 95 22.47 -12.55 -11.90
C ASN A 95 22.22 -13.84 -12.71
N PRO A 96 22.43 -13.82 -14.05
CA PRO A 96 22.27 -15.00 -14.90
C PRO A 96 23.00 -16.25 -14.40
N ASN A 97 24.09 -16.07 -13.66
CA ASN A 97 24.92 -17.16 -13.13
C ASN A 97 24.41 -17.72 -11.79
N SER A 98 23.43 -17.10 -11.13
CA SER A 98 22.94 -17.49 -9.79
C SER A 98 21.46 -17.89 -9.75
N CYS A 99 20.70 -17.66 -10.82
CA CYS A 99 19.31 -18.08 -10.87
C CYS A 99 19.19 -19.59 -11.11
N GLY A 100 18.43 -20.27 -10.25
CA GLY A 100 18.18 -21.71 -10.34
C GLY A 100 16.82 -22.02 -10.97
N ARG A 101 16.46 -23.31 -10.98
CA ARG A 101 15.16 -23.79 -11.49
C ARG A 101 13.95 -23.20 -10.74
N GLN A 102 14.14 -22.73 -9.51
CA GLN A 102 13.10 -22.09 -8.70
C GLN A 102 12.94 -20.59 -8.98
N GLY A 103 13.82 -20.00 -9.80
CA GLY A 103 13.85 -18.58 -10.10
C GLY A 103 15.09 -17.90 -9.53
N CYS A 104 15.01 -16.58 -9.43
CA CYS A 104 16.07 -15.72 -8.93
C CYS A 104 15.76 -15.31 -7.49
N LEU A 105 16.81 -15.03 -6.73
CA LEU A 105 16.68 -14.55 -5.36
C LEU A 105 16.18 -13.10 -5.36
N TYR A 106 15.21 -12.82 -4.49
CA TYR A 106 14.79 -11.48 -4.11
C TYR A 106 14.86 -11.36 -2.60
N VAL A 107 15.51 -10.31 -2.11
CA VAL A 107 15.69 -10.08 -0.67
C VAL A 107 15.19 -8.70 -0.29
N VAL A 108 14.57 -8.60 0.88
CA VAL A 108 14.07 -7.33 1.41
C VAL A 108 14.90 -6.97 2.64
N TYR A 109 15.44 -5.76 2.63
CA TYR A 109 16.16 -5.18 3.76
C TYR A 109 15.48 -3.92 4.25
N THR A 110 15.56 -3.70 5.55
CA THR A 110 15.27 -2.40 6.18
C THR A 110 16.43 -1.44 5.96
N ALA A 111 16.20 -0.14 6.19
CA ALA A 111 17.23 0.89 6.02
C ALA A 111 18.45 0.74 6.94
N ASP A 112 18.28 0.15 8.13
CA ASP A 112 19.35 -0.22 9.07
C ASP A 112 20.09 -1.52 8.66
N GLY A 113 19.65 -2.15 7.57
CA GLY A 113 20.31 -3.29 6.95
C GLY A 113 19.99 -4.63 7.59
N LYS A 114 18.81 -4.77 8.19
CA LYS A 114 18.29 -6.08 8.60
C LYS A 114 17.58 -6.74 7.43
N ARG A 115 17.95 -7.97 7.08
CA ARG A 115 17.19 -8.79 6.12
C ARG A 115 15.88 -9.24 6.76
N VAL A 116 14.76 -8.94 6.12
CA VAL A 116 13.40 -9.19 6.64
C VAL A 116 12.53 -10.05 5.72
N LEU A 117 12.99 -10.36 4.51
CA LEU A 117 12.35 -11.32 3.61
C LEU A 117 13.38 -11.86 2.61
N SER A 118 13.22 -13.12 2.22
CA SER A 118 14.01 -13.76 1.17
C SER A 118 13.12 -14.73 0.40
N LEU A 119 13.01 -14.55 -0.91
CA LEU A 119 12.14 -15.36 -1.77
C LEU A 119 12.86 -15.73 -3.06
N TYR A 120 12.69 -16.96 -3.52
CA TYR A 120 13.07 -17.35 -4.87
C TYR A 120 11.86 -17.19 -5.77
N LEU A 121 11.97 -16.28 -6.74
CA LEU A 121 10.87 -15.91 -7.63
C LEU A 121 11.30 -16.01 -9.09
N LYS A 122 10.41 -16.55 -9.93
CA LYS A 122 10.53 -16.39 -11.39
C LYS A 122 10.21 -14.94 -11.73
N ARG A 123 11.02 -14.34 -12.61
CA ARG A 123 10.75 -12.99 -13.12
C ARG A 123 9.38 -12.99 -13.81
N SER A 124 8.47 -12.12 -13.37
CA SER A 124 7.20 -11.91 -14.06
C SER A 124 7.47 -11.09 -15.33
N LEU A 125 6.93 -11.55 -16.47
CA LEU A 125 6.97 -10.84 -17.76
C LEU A 125 5.60 -10.22 -18.11
N LEU A 126 4.62 -10.31 -17.21
CA LEU A 126 3.29 -9.74 -17.47
C LEU A 126 3.29 -8.28 -17.02
N GLU A 127 3.14 -7.37 -17.99
CA GLU A 127 3.12 -5.92 -17.77
C GLU A 127 2.00 -5.50 -16.79
N ASP A 128 0.87 -6.21 -16.80
CA ASP A 128 -0.30 -5.89 -15.96
C ASP A 128 -0.18 -6.39 -14.50
N TYR A 129 0.80 -7.25 -14.19
CA TYR A 129 0.94 -7.88 -12.88
C TYR A 129 2.34 -7.67 -12.31
N PRO A 130 2.55 -6.64 -11.47
CA PRO A 130 3.86 -6.41 -10.87
C PRO A 130 4.25 -7.57 -9.96
N LEU A 131 5.53 -7.96 -10.00
CA LEU A 131 6.05 -9.04 -9.16
C LEU A 131 5.85 -8.75 -7.67
N PHE A 132 6.05 -7.49 -7.27
CA PHE A 132 5.75 -6.98 -5.95
C PHE A 132 4.75 -5.84 -6.06
N ALA A 133 3.68 -5.91 -5.28
CA ALA A 133 2.79 -4.80 -5.01
C ALA A 133 2.83 -4.46 -3.52
N VAL A 134 2.70 -3.18 -3.19
CA VAL A 134 2.74 -2.66 -1.82
C VAL A 134 1.34 -2.23 -1.44
N GLU A 135 0.81 -2.78 -0.36
CA GLU A 135 -0.48 -2.35 0.18
C GLU A 135 -0.37 -0.99 0.90
N LYS A 136 -1.51 -0.35 1.14
CA LYS A 136 -1.54 0.85 2.00
C LYS A 136 -1.07 0.47 3.40
N LEU A 137 -0.21 1.30 3.98
CA LEU A 137 0.22 1.14 5.38
C LEU A 137 -1.00 1.21 6.29
N ALA A 138 -1.23 0.16 7.08
CA ALA A 138 -2.28 0.13 8.08
C ALA A 138 -1.80 0.82 9.36
N TYR A 139 -2.73 1.44 10.09
CA TYR A 139 -2.43 2.12 11.34
C TYR A 139 -1.82 1.15 12.37
N GLY A 140 -0.69 1.53 12.95
CA GLY A 140 0.03 0.73 13.96
C GLY A 140 0.97 -0.35 13.41
N ASN A 141 1.12 -0.47 12.09
CA ASN A 141 2.12 -1.35 11.49
C ASN A 141 3.40 -0.58 11.18
N ASP A 142 4.57 -1.21 11.39
CA ASP A 142 5.87 -0.61 11.06
C ASP A 142 6.11 -0.51 9.54
N PHE A 143 5.51 -1.44 8.78
CA PHE A 143 5.67 -1.57 7.33
C PHE A 143 4.38 -2.02 6.65
N PRO A 144 4.15 -1.63 5.38
CA PRO A 144 3.03 -2.11 4.60
C PRO A 144 3.19 -3.60 4.26
N CYS A 145 2.08 -4.30 4.07
CA CYS A 145 2.15 -5.68 3.57
C CYS A 145 2.58 -5.68 2.10
N LEU A 146 3.33 -6.70 1.71
CA LEU A 146 3.80 -6.96 0.36
C LEU A 146 2.93 -8.05 -0.27
N VAL A 147 2.48 -7.84 -1.49
CA VAL A 147 1.80 -8.86 -2.29
C VAL A 147 2.73 -9.27 -3.41
N VAL A 148 3.11 -10.55 -3.42
CA VAL A 148 4.02 -11.13 -4.41
C VAL A 148 3.20 -11.95 -5.39
N SER A 149 3.24 -11.58 -6.67
CA SER A 149 2.44 -12.21 -7.72
C SER A 149 3.31 -12.98 -8.71
N GLN A 150 2.97 -14.24 -8.97
CA GLN A 150 3.69 -15.10 -9.92
C GLN A 150 2.75 -15.81 -10.86
N VAL A 151 3.23 -16.09 -12.07
CA VAL A 151 2.52 -16.94 -13.02
C VAL A 151 2.84 -18.40 -12.71
N GLU A 152 1.81 -19.15 -12.30
CA GLU A 152 1.89 -20.59 -12.13
C GLU A 152 0.98 -21.28 -13.15
N LYS A 153 1.59 -22.07 -14.04
CA LYS A 153 0.94 -22.73 -15.18
C LYS A 153 0.27 -21.73 -16.12
N LYS A 154 -0.97 -21.33 -15.83
CA LYS A 154 -1.81 -20.42 -16.64
C LYS A 154 -2.59 -19.42 -15.77
N ALA A 155 -2.25 -19.30 -14.49
CA ALA A 155 -2.92 -18.42 -13.56
C ALA A 155 -1.90 -17.57 -12.80
N VAL A 156 -2.31 -16.36 -12.44
CA VAL A 156 -1.56 -15.51 -11.50
C VAL A 156 -1.91 -15.96 -10.09
N VAL A 157 -0.90 -16.28 -9.30
CA VAL A 157 -1.00 -16.62 -7.89
C VAL A 157 -0.33 -15.50 -7.08
N SER A 158 -1.10 -14.89 -6.19
CA SER A 158 -0.60 -13.82 -5.32
C SER A 158 -0.52 -14.30 -3.87
N ASN A 159 0.63 -14.07 -3.24
CA ASN A 159 0.88 -14.37 -1.84
C ASN A 159 1.11 -13.07 -1.08
N ARG A 160 0.41 -12.89 0.05
CA ARG A 160 0.49 -11.70 0.88
C ARG A 160 1.44 -11.94 2.06
N PHE A 161 2.35 -11.01 2.29
CA PHE A 161 3.32 -11.04 3.37
C PHE A 161 3.17 -9.78 4.21
N CYS A 162 3.08 -9.93 5.52
CA CYS A 162 3.00 -8.81 6.44
C CYS A 162 4.13 -8.87 7.46
N PHE A 163 4.61 -7.71 7.88
CA PHE A 163 5.66 -7.62 8.87
C PHE A 163 5.12 -8.01 10.25
N SER A 164 5.81 -8.95 10.91
CA SER A 164 5.48 -9.41 12.25
C SER A 164 6.76 -9.93 12.92
N GLN A 165 6.98 -9.53 14.17
CA GLN A 165 8.11 -10.01 14.99
C GLN A 165 9.47 -9.84 14.28
N GLY A 166 9.65 -8.74 13.53
CA GLY A 166 10.92 -8.40 12.91
C GLY A 166 11.21 -9.05 11.56
N SER A 167 10.24 -9.74 10.93
CA SER A 167 10.34 -10.33 9.60
C SER A 167 8.99 -10.27 8.86
N PHE A 168 9.00 -10.37 7.54
CA PHE A 168 7.77 -10.58 6.77
C PHE A 168 7.37 -12.06 6.81
N VAL A 169 6.11 -12.32 7.17
CA VAL A 169 5.53 -13.66 7.24
C VAL A 169 4.34 -13.78 6.29
N PRO A 170 4.13 -14.94 5.67
CA PRO A 170 2.98 -15.16 4.80
C PRO A 170 1.69 -15.10 5.63
N VAL A 171 0.70 -14.38 5.12
CA VAL A 171 -0.66 -14.32 5.68
C VAL A 171 -1.57 -15.11 4.74
N ASN A 172 -2.27 -16.12 5.28
CA ASN A 172 -3.00 -17.11 4.47
C ASN A 172 -3.91 -16.48 3.41
N ARG A 173 -3.86 -17.07 2.20
CA ARG A 173 -4.59 -16.70 0.98
C ARG A 173 -6.07 -16.46 1.24
N GLN A 174 -6.55 -15.21 1.10
CA GLN A 174 -7.92 -15.03 0.63
C GLN A 174 -7.93 -15.41 -0.85
N ARG A 175 -8.51 -16.57 -1.19
CA ARG A 175 -8.83 -16.89 -2.58
C ARG A 175 -9.75 -15.77 -3.09
N GLN A 176 -9.24 -14.90 -3.95
CA GLN A 176 -10.11 -14.00 -4.71
C GLN A 176 -11.09 -14.87 -5.51
N SER A 177 -12.34 -14.81 -5.13
CA SER A 177 -13.47 -15.52 -5.72
C SER A 177 -13.72 -15.02 -7.14
N ARG A 178 -13.76 -15.97 -8.09
CA ARG A 178 -14.37 -15.93 -9.43
C ARG A 178 -14.16 -14.65 -10.26
N TYR A 179 -13.35 -14.79 -11.31
CA TYR A 179 -13.57 -14.08 -12.56
C TYR A 179 -14.96 -14.47 -13.09
N ASN A 180 -15.96 -13.60 -12.90
CA ASN A 180 -17.23 -13.70 -13.62
C ASN A 180 -17.02 -13.02 -14.98
N SER A 181 -16.83 -13.83 -16.01
CA SER A 181 -17.11 -13.40 -17.38
C SER A 181 -18.64 -13.33 -17.52
N ASN A 182 -19.18 -12.13 -17.75
CA ASN A 182 -20.43 -11.99 -18.48
C ASN A 182 -20.11 -11.96 -19.98
#